data_AF-A0A1I5QL08-F1
#
_entry.id   AF-A0A1I5QL08-F1
#
_cell.length_a   1.000
_cell.length_b   1.000
_cell.length_c   1.000
_cell.angle_alpha   90.00
_cell.angle_beta   90.00
_cell.angle_gamma   90.00
#
_symmetry.space_group_name_H-M   'P 1'
#
loop_
_entity.id
_entity.type
_entity.pdbx_description
1 polymer ?
#
loop_
_entity_poly.entity_id
_entity_poly.type
_entity_poly.pdbx_seq_one_letter_code
_entity_poly.pdbx_strand_id
1 'polypeptide(L)'
;MAKAMARHILVKTEAEAAALKKRIAAGEAFDVLARKHSTCPSGKKGGDLGEVRPGQMVRAVDQVIFKKALREVHGPVKTQFGYHLIQVFYRD
;
A
#
# COMPACT_ATOMS: atom_id res chain seq x y z
N MET A 1 -12.46 -18.49 -2.07
CA MET A 1 -11.42 -18.11 -1.06
C MET A 1 -11.20 -16.64 -1.24
N ALA A 2 -11.37 -15.81 -0.20
CA ALA A 2 -11.21 -14.37 -0.37
C ALA A 2 -9.77 -14.06 -0.78
N LYS A 3 -9.60 -13.42 -1.93
CA LYS A 3 -8.28 -13.04 -2.47
C LYS A 3 -8.34 -11.57 -2.84
N ALA A 4 -7.31 -10.81 -2.53
CA ALA A 4 -7.22 -9.43 -2.97
C ALA A 4 -5.89 -9.20 -3.68
N MET A 5 -5.91 -8.40 -4.73
CA MET A 5 -4.70 -7.91 -5.36
C MET A 5 -4.48 -6.48 -4.90
N ALA A 6 -3.37 -6.24 -4.22
CA ALA A 6 -3.05 -4.93 -3.67
C ALA A 6 -1.57 -4.61 -3.88
N ARG A 7 -1.27 -3.32 -3.92
CA ARG A 7 0.08 -2.80 -3.82
C ARG A 7 0.22 -1.93 -2.59
N HIS A 8 1.43 -1.88 -2.03
CA HIS A 8 1.73 -1.02 -0.90
C HIS A 8 3.07 -0.31 -1.02
N ILE A 9 3.19 0.83 -0.35
CA ILE A 9 4.45 1.54 -0.13
C ILE A 9 4.68 1.59 1.36
N LEU A 10 5.79 1.01 1.80
CA LEU A 10 6.26 1.15 3.17
C LEU A 10 7.29 2.28 3.24
N VAL A 11 7.04 3.26 4.10
CA VAL A 11 8.01 4.32 4.41
C VAL A 11 8.26 4.37 5.91
N LYS A 12 9.40 4.91 6.31
CA LYS A 12 9.77 4.99 7.74
C LYS A 12 9.03 6.09 8.47
N THR A 13 8.73 7.20 7.78
CA THR A 13 8.16 8.40 8.41
C THR A 13 6.76 8.73 7.90
N GLU A 14 5.95 9.33 8.76
CA GLU A 14 4.61 9.82 8.39
C GLU A 14 4.69 10.94 7.36
N ALA A 15 5.69 11.81 7.50
CA ALA A 15 5.92 12.93 6.60
C ALA A 15 6.15 12.45 5.15
N GLU A 16 6.95 11.41 4.96
CA GLU A 16 7.11 10.78 3.64
C GLU A 16 5.78 10.20 3.16
N ALA A 17 5.05 9.48 4.00
CA ALA A 17 3.78 8.88 3.59
C ALA A 17 2.75 9.94 3.19
N ALA A 18 2.68 11.06 3.91
CA ALA A 18 1.82 12.18 3.60
C ALA A 18 2.24 12.89 2.30
N ALA A 19 3.54 13.09 2.09
CA ALA A 19 4.07 13.66 0.85
C ALA A 19 3.75 12.77 -0.35
N LEU A 20 3.97 11.45 -0.23
CA LEU A 20 3.62 10.48 -1.25
C LEU A 20 2.12 10.49 -1.57
N LYS A 21 1.26 10.54 -0.54
CA LYS A 21 -0.18 10.63 -0.73
C LYS A 21 -0.58 11.87 -1.52
N LYS A 22 0.03 13.04 -1.22
CA LYS A 22 -0.20 14.28 -2.00
C LYS A 22 0.25 14.13 -3.46
N ARG A 23 1.40 13.50 -3.71
CA ARG A 23 1.91 13.26 -5.06
C ARG A 23 1.03 12.30 -5.87
N ILE A 24 0.54 11.24 -5.24
CA ILE A 24 -0.43 10.32 -5.84
C ILE A 24 -1.74 11.05 -6.17
N ALA A 25 -2.22 11.92 -5.26
CA ALA A 25 -3.40 12.75 -5.52
C ALA A 25 -3.17 13.79 -6.64
N ALA A 26 -1.92 14.23 -6.84
CA ALA A 26 -1.53 15.11 -7.95
C ALA A 26 -1.40 14.37 -9.31
N GLY A 27 -1.62 13.05 -9.35
CA GLY A 27 -1.57 12.24 -10.56
C GLY A 27 -0.23 11.52 -10.80
N GLU A 28 0.68 11.51 -9.82
CA GLU A 28 1.95 10.80 -9.96
C GLU A 28 1.78 9.28 -9.84
N ALA A 29 2.55 8.55 -10.64
CA ALA A 29 2.51 7.10 -10.70
C ALA A 29 2.96 6.45 -9.38
N PHE A 30 2.06 5.72 -8.73
CA PHE A 30 2.30 5.05 -7.46
C PHE A 30 3.49 4.06 -7.53
N ASP A 31 3.64 3.37 -8.66
CA ASP A 31 4.73 2.43 -8.93
C ASP A 31 6.11 3.11 -8.95
N VAL A 32 6.20 4.33 -9.48
CA VAL A 32 7.44 5.14 -9.46
C VAL A 32 7.78 5.54 -8.02
N LEU A 33 6.78 6.00 -7.27
CA LEU A 33 6.94 6.37 -5.87
C LEU A 33 7.31 5.16 -5.01
N ALA A 34 6.69 4.02 -5.25
CA ALA A 34 7.00 2.77 -4.59
C ALA A 34 8.43 2.31 -4.89
N ARG A 35 8.90 2.41 -6.13
CA ARG A 35 10.30 2.08 -6.49
C ARG A 35 11.31 2.99 -5.81
N LYS A 36 10.99 4.27 -5.66
CA LYS A 36 11.90 5.28 -5.08
C LYS A 36 11.89 5.30 -3.55
N HIS A 37 10.72 5.13 -2.93
CA HIS A 37 10.53 5.38 -1.49
C HIS A 37 10.20 4.12 -0.69
N SER A 38 9.74 3.04 -1.32
CA SER A 38 9.38 1.82 -0.56
C SER A 38 10.63 1.17 0.02
N THR A 39 10.66 0.97 1.33
CA THR A 39 11.71 0.22 2.03
C THR A 39 11.47 -1.29 2.00
N CYS A 40 10.36 -1.75 1.41
CA CYS A 40 10.08 -3.17 1.24
C CYS A 40 10.72 -3.69 -0.07
N PRO A 41 11.21 -4.95 -0.13
CA PRO A 41 11.71 -5.55 -1.38
C PRO A 41 10.67 -5.54 -2.52
N SER A 42 9.37 -5.50 -2.20
CA SER A 42 8.28 -5.28 -3.17
C SER A 42 8.35 -3.92 -3.88
N GLY A 43 9.07 -2.95 -3.35
CA GLY A 43 9.36 -1.66 -4.00
C GLY A 43 9.96 -1.83 -5.39
N LYS A 44 10.81 -2.86 -5.60
CA LYS A 44 11.38 -3.17 -6.93
C LYS A 44 10.33 -3.57 -7.98
N LYS A 45 9.13 -3.95 -7.57
CA LYS A 45 7.97 -4.23 -8.44
C LYS A 45 6.92 -3.11 -8.40
N GLY A 46 7.29 -1.91 -7.95
CA GLY A 46 6.32 -0.82 -7.80
C GLY A 46 5.38 -1.01 -6.61
N GLY A 47 5.82 -1.72 -5.58
CA GLY A 47 5.05 -1.97 -4.36
C GLY A 47 4.02 -3.08 -4.51
N ASP A 48 4.02 -3.80 -5.63
CA ASP A 48 3.07 -4.87 -5.90
C ASP A 48 3.28 -6.05 -4.94
N LEU A 49 2.22 -6.44 -4.22
CA LEU A 49 2.19 -7.60 -3.35
C LEU A 49 1.64 -8.85 -4.06
N GLY A 50 1.04 -8.69 -5.24
CA GLY A 50 0.31 -9.75 -5.93
C GLY A 50 -0.98 -10.13 -5.20
N GLU A 51 -1.31 -11.42 -5.20
CA GLU A 51 -2.48 -11.96 -4.49
C GLU A 51 -2.18 -12.10 -2.99
N VAL A 52 -2.84 -11.28 -2.18
CA VAL A 52 -2.84 -11.38 -0.72
C VAL A 52 -4.12 -12.06 -0.22
N ARG A 53 -3.99 -12.80 0.87
CA ARG A 53 -5.11 -13.46 1.56
C ARG A 53 -5.31 -12.87 2.96
N PRO A 54 -6.53 -12.95 3.52
CA PRO A 54 -6.78 -12.51 4.88
C PRO A 54 -5.82 -13.16 5.86
N GLY A 55 -5.20 -12.37 6.74
CA GLY A 55 -4.25 -12.84 7.73
C GLY A 55 -2.80 -13.06 7.24
N GLN A 56 -2.47 -12.82 5.97
CA GLN A 56 -1.08 -12.84 5.50
C GLN A 56 -0.33 -11.53 5.80
N MET A 57 -1.05 -10.43 5.96
CA MET A 57 -0.48 -9.11 6.24
C MET A 57 -0.75 -8.70 7.69
N VAL A 58 -0.01 -7.70 8.16
CA VAL A 58 -0.29 -7.05 9.44
C VAL A 58 -1.76 -6.61 9.49
N ARG A 59 -2.43 -6.87 10.63
CA ARG A 59 -3.87 -6.68 10.82
C ARG A 59 -4.39 -5.32 10.33
N ALA A 60 -3.61 -4.25 10.49
CA ALA A 60 -3.97 -2.92 10.01
C ALA A 60 -4.03 -2.82 8.48
N VAL A 61 -3.07 -3.41 7.78
CA VAL A 61 -3.03 -3.48 6.31
C VAL A 61 -4.10 -4.42 5.79
N ASP A 62 -4.25 -5.59 6.42
CA ASP A 62 -5.25 -6.59 6.05
C ASP A 62 -6.68 -6.03 6.13
N GLN A 63 -6.99 -5.32 7.23
CA GLN A 63 -8.28 -4.63 7.34
C GLN A 63 -8.49 -3.58 6.27
N VAL A 64 -7.44 -2.86 5.88
CA VAL A 64 -7.58 -1.88 4.78
C VAL A 64 -7.84 -2.59 3.46
N ILE A 65 -7.13 -3.67 3.16
CA ILE A 65 -7.29 -4.42 1.92
C ILE A 65 -8.69 -5.05 1.81
N PHE A 66 -9.20 -5.62 2.90
CA PHE A 66 -10.48 -6.35 2.91
C PHE A 66 -11.68 -5.52 3.38
N LYS A 67 -11.52 -4.32 3.94
CA LYS A 67 -12.66 -3.44 4.31
C LYS A 67 -12.80 -2.19 3.45
N LYS A 68 -11.72 -1.68 2.86
CA LYS A 68 -11.77 -0.39 2.15
C LYS A 68 -12.17 -0.56 0.69
N ALA A 69 -12.49 0.57 0.07
CA ALA A 69 -12.92 0.65 -1.33
C ALA A 69 -11.79 0.23 -2.29
N LEU A 70 -12.17 -0.50 -3.33
CA LEU A 70 -11.28 -0.87 -4.42
C LEU A 70 -10.90 0.36 -5.25
N ARG A 71 -9.74 0.29 -5.91
CA ARG A 71 -9.13 1.32 -6.78
C ARG A 71 -8.75 2.63 -6.09
N GLU A 72 -8.93 2.73 -4.78
CA GLU A 72 -8.54 3.90 -4.00
C GLU A 72 -7.24 3.64 -3.21
N VAL A 73 -6.48 4.72 -2.99
CA VAL A 73 -5.25 4.70 -2.20
C VAL A 73 -5.58 5.00 -0.74
N HIS A 74 -5.46 3.97 0.08
CA HIS A 74 -5.70 4.01 1.52
C HIS A 74 -4.41 4.25 2.28
N GLY A 75 -4.45 5.19 3.22
CA GLY A 75 -3.37 5.46 4.16
C GLY A 75 -3.21 6.95 4.48
N PRO A 76 -2.16 7.31 5.23
CA PRO A 76 -1.07 6.46 5.71
C PRO A 76 -1.47 5.57 6.91
N VAL A 77 -1.18 4.27 6.83
CA VAL A 77 -1.49 3.29 7.89
C VAL A 77 -0.25 3.04 8.74
N LYS A 78 -0.30 3.40 10.02
CA LYS A 78 0.81 3.15 10.95
C LYS A 78 0.85 1.67 11.35
N THR A 79 2.03 1.08 11.25
CA THR A 79 2.34 -0.29 11.70
C THR A 79 3.66 -0.29 12.46
N GLN A 80 4.02 -1.44 13.01
CA GLN A 80 5.32 -1.66 13.67
C GLN A 80 6.54 -1.49 12.73
N PHE A 81 6.34 -1.54 11.41
CA PHE A 81 7.40 -1.37 10.41
C PHE A 81 7.53 0.08 9.92
N GLY A 82 6.56 0.94 10.21
CA GLY A 82 6.48 2.31 9.70
C GLY A 82 5.09 2.66 9.20
N TYR A 83 5.02 3.41 8.10
CA TYR A 83 3.77 3.86 7.50
C TYR A 83 3.55 3.21 6.15
N HIS A 84 2.33 2.69 5.94
CA HIS A 84 1.94 2.01 4.71
C HIS A 84 0.89 2.80 3.93
N LEU A 85 1.14 3.03 2.65
CA LEU A 85 0.10 3.42 1.70
C LEU A 85 -0.29 2.18 0.92
N ILE A 86 -1.58 1.90 0.79
CA ILE A 86 -2.11 0.66 0.23
C ILE A 86 -3.09 1.03 -0.87
N GLN A 87 -2.98 0.41 -2.02
CA GLN A 87 -3.97 0.54 -3.08
C GLN A 87 -4.44 -0.85 -3.49
N VAL A 88 -5.74 -1.06 -3.42
CA VAL A 88 -6.37 -2.34 -3.75
C VAL A 88 -6.88 -2.28 -5.18
N PHE A 89 -6.49 -3.22 -6.02
CA PHE A 89 -6.96 -3.30 -7.41
C PHE A 89 -8.22 -4.15 -7.53
N TYR A 90 -8.21 -5.32 -6.91
CA TYR A 90 -9.27 -6.31 -6.99
C TYR A 90 -9.43 -7.03 -5.66
N ARG A 91 -10.65 -7.49 -5.38
CA ARG A 91 -10.98 -8.37 -4.26
C ARG A 91 -12.07 -9.34 -4.70
N ASP A 92 -11.86 -10.62 -4.41
CA ASP A 92 -12.78 -11.74 -4.53
C ASP A 92 -13.37 -12.10 -3.15
#